data_AF-A0AB34PPX6-F1
#
_entry.id   AF-A0AB34PPX6-F1
#
_cell.length_a   1.000
_cell.length_b   1.000
_cell.length_c   1.000
_cell.angle_alpha   90.00
_cell.angle_beta   90.00
_cell.angle_gamma   90.00
#
_symmetry.space_group_name_H-M   'P 1'
#
loop_
_entity.id
_entity.type
_entity.pdbx_description
1 polymer ?
#
loop_
_entity_poly.entity_id
_entity_poly.type
_entity_poly.pdbx_seq_one_letter_code
_entity_poly.pdbx_strand_id
1 'polypeptide(L)'
;VKYCVLASGQADIYLRLPVSDTYREKIWDHAAGNILIYESGGQVGDVTGSPLNFGNGRTLDSKGVIAANKEIFNKVIDAVTEVRNSSTPKV
;
A
#
# COMPACT_ATOMS: atom_id res chain seq x y z
N VAL A 1 -2.16 -11.66 7.86
CA VAL A 1 -3.55 -12.05 7.48
C VAL A 1 -4.11 -11.21 6.34
N LYS A 2 -4.15 -9.87 6.42
CA LYS A 2 -4.76 -9.00 5.38
C LYS A 2 -4.32 -9.31 3.94
N TYR A 3 -3.01 -9.45 3.70
CA TYR A 3 -2.48 -9.84 2.39
C TYR A 3 -2.96 -11.21 1.91
N CYS A 4 -3.08 -12.20 2.80
CA CYS A 4 -3.58 -13.53 2.44
C CYS A 4 -5.05 -13.50 2.03
N VAL A 5 -5.87 -12.71 2.72
CA VAL A 5 -7.29 -12.51 2.38
C VAL A 5 -7.42 -11.92 0.98
N LEU A 6 -6.66 -10.86 0.69
CA LEU A 6 -6.59 -10.23 -0.64
C LEU A 6 -6.08 -11.21 -1.71
N ALA A 7 -4.97 -11.90 -1.46
CA ALA A 7 -4.39 -12.87 -2.41
C ALA A 7 -5.35 -14.02 -2.75
N SER A 8 -6.19 -14.42 -1.79
CA SER A 8 -7.21 -15.45 -1.98
C SER A 8 -8.48 -14.97 -2.67
N GLY A 9 -8.56 -13.69 -3.06
CA GLY A 9 -9.74 -13.09 -3.70
C GLY A 9 -10.92 -12.83 -2.77
N GLN A 10 -10.69 -12.82 -1.45
CA GLN A 10 -11.75 -12.57 -0.45
C GLN A 10 -11.89 -11.08 -0.06
N ALA A 11 -11.00 -10.23 -0.57
CA ALA A 11 -11.08 -8.78 -0.44
C ALA A 11 -10.47 -8.15 -1.70
N ASP A 12 -10.86 -6.92 -2.03
CA ASP A 12 -10.41 -6.23 -3.24
C ASP A 12 -9.25 -5.26 -2.99
N ILE A 13 -9.21 -4.64 -1.80
CA ILE A 13 -8.28 -3.55 -1.46
C ILE A 13 -7.78 -3.70 -0.02
N TYR A 14 -6.49 -3.48 0.17
CA TYR A 14 -5.86 -3.21 1.45
C TYR A 14 -5.29 -1.79 1.47
N LEU A 15 -5.81 -0.96 2.38
CA LEU A 15 -5.32 0.40 2.61
C LEU A 15 -4.60 0.50 3.95
N ARG A 16 -3.39 1.07 3.92
CA ARG A 16 -2.66 1.53 5.10
C ARG A 16 -2.11 2.91 4.84
N LEU A 17 -2.92 3.92 5.17
CA LEU A 17 -2.56 5.32 4.99
C LEU A 17 -1.59 5.76 6.10
N PRO A 18 -0.60 6.62 5.80
CA PRO A 18 0.36 7.09 6.78
C PRO A 18 -0.35 7.91 7.86
N VAL A 19 -0.05 7.58 9.13
CA VAL A 19 -0.58 8.30 10.30
C VAL A 19 0.21 9.57 10.63
N SER A 20 1.48 9.63 10.19
CA SER A 20 2.34 10.80 10.33
C SER A 20 3.40 10.81 9.21
N ASP A 21 4.03 11.95 9.01
CA ASP A 21 5.12 12.08 8.03
C ASP A 21 6.45 11.47 8.47
N THR A 22 6.61 11.19 9.76
CA THR A 22 7.83 10.65 10.37
C THR A 22 7.83 9.14 10.47
N TYR A 23 6.65 8.51 10.47
CA TYR A 23 6.55 7.06 10.57
C TYR A 23 7.05 6.37 9.29
N ARG A 24 7.77 5.28 9.46
CA ARG A 24 8.26 4.41 8.37
C ARG A 24 7.91 2.97 8.69
N GLU A 25 7.25 2.32 7.74
CA GLU A 25 6.84 0.93 7.84
C GLU A 25 8.06 0.02 7.95
N LYS A 26 7.90 -1.10 8.66
CA LYS A 26 8.98 -2.09 8.80
C LYS A 26 8.89 -3.12 7.69
N ILE A 27 10.03 -3.52 7.13
CA ILE A 27 10.04 -4.43 5.97
C ILE A 27 9.39 -5.78 6.28
N TRP A 28 9.52 -6.28 7.52
CA TRP A 28 8.96 -7.58 7.93
C TRP A 28 7.43 -7.57 8.02
N ASP A 29 6.80 -6.40 8.12
CA ASP A 29 5.34 -6.29 8.12
C ASP A 29 4.75 -6.45 6.70
N HIS A 30 5.57 -6.29 5.66
CA HIS A 30 5.11 -6.17 4.27
C HIS A 30 5.78 -7.12 3.28
N ALA A 31 7.03 -7.54 3.48
CA ALA A 31 7.81 -8.27 2.47
C ALA A 31 7.14 -9.57 2.01
N ALA A 32 6.67 -10.40 2.95
CA ALA A 32 5.99 -11.65 2.63
C ALA A 32 4.65 -11.40 1.91
N GLY A 33 3.92 -10.36 2.33
CA GLY A 33 2.66 -9.97 1.69
C GLY A 33 2.87 -9.41 0.28
N ASN A 34 3.95 -8.67 0.06
CA ASN A 34 4.28 -8.05 -1.21
C ASN A 34 4.40 -9.10 -2.32
N ILE A 35 5.30 -10.07 -2.14
CA ILE A 35 5.49 -11.12 -3.15
C ILE A 35 4.23 -11.96 -3.35
N LEU A 36 3.50 -12.27 -2.27
CA LEU A 36 2.25 -13.04 -2.35
C LEU A 36 1.20 -12.36 -3.24
N ILE A 37 1.05 -11.04 -3.14
CA ILE A 37 0.11 -10.28 -3.97
C ILE A 37 0.55 -10.23 -5.43
N TYR A 38 1.85 -10.04 -5.69
CA TYR A 38 2.38 -10.06 -7.06
C TYR A 38 2.12 -11.41 -7.74
N GLU A 39 2.41 -12.52 -7.05
CA GLU A 39 2.20 -13.88 -7.58
C GLU A 39 0.70 -14.23 -7.73
N SER A 40 -0.19 -13.60 -6.96
CA SER A 40 -1.64 -13.74 -7.13
C SER A 40 -2.23 -12.80 -8.20
N GLY A 41 -1.40 -12.08 -8.97
CA GLY A 41 -1.84 -11.18 -10.04
C GLY A 41 -2.27 -9.76 -9.58
N GLY A 42 -2.00 -9.41 -8.33
CA GLY A 42 -2.25 -8.06 -7.79
C GLY A 42 -1.04 -7.13 -7.92
N GLN A 43 -1.16 -5.96 -7.29
CA GLN A 43 -0.11 -4.94 -7.22
C GLN A 43 -0.02 -4.39 -5.80
N VAL A 44 1.19 -4.06 -5.37
CA VAL A 44 1.47 -3.36 -4.11
C VAL A 44 2.31 -2.12 -4.39
N GLY A 45 1.98 -1.01 -3.74
CA GLY A 45 2.75 0.22 -3.81
C GLY A 45 2.50 1.11 -2.61
N ASP A 46 3.16 2.26 -2.58
CA ASP A 46 2.91 3.28 -1.57
C ASP A 46 1.67 4.13 -1.93
N VAL A 47 1.41 5.19 -1.16
CA VAL A 47 0.28 6.09 -1.40
C VAL A 47 0.36 6.89 -2.72
N THR A 48 1.47 6.81 -3.45
CA THR A 48 1.65 7.39 -4.78
C THR A 48 1.55 6.33 -5.88
N GLY A 49 1.37 5.06 -5.51
CA GLY A 49 1.40 3.92 -6.43
C GLY A 49 2.80 3.43 -6.78
N SER A 50 3.85 4.03 -6.20
CA SER A 50 5.23 3.64 -6.47
C SER A 50 5.54 2.28 -5.81
N PRO A 51 6.30 1.38 -6.48
CA PRO A 51 6.67 0.10 -5.90
C PRO A 51 7.44 0.25 -4.58
N LEU A 52 7.24 -0.69 -3.65
CA LEU A 52 7.96 -0.70 -2.39
C LEU A 52 9.41 -1.16 -2.59
N ASN A 53 10.38 -0.37 -2.09
CA ASN A 53 11.79 -0.75 -2.11
C ASN A 53 12.21 -1.38 -0.77
N PHE A 54 12.45 -2.69 -0.79
CA PHE A 54 12.89 -3.47 0.39
C PHE A 54 14.42 -3.49 0.59
N GLY A 55 15.20 -2.84 -0.28
CA GLY A 55 16.67 -2.87 -0.28
C GLY A 55 17.35 -1.87 0.66
N ASN A 56 16.61 -0.95 1.29
CA ASN A 56 17.18 0.18 2.04
C ASN A 56 17.29 -0.07 3.55
N GLY A 57 17.39 -1.33 3.98
CA GLY A 57 17.55 -1.72 5.39
C GLY A 57 16.26 -2.20 6.05
N ARG A 58 16.02 -1.83 7.30
CA ARG A 58 14.92 -2.39 8.13
C ARG A 58 13.57 -1.71 7.94
N THR A 59 13.53 -0.62 7.19
CA THR A 59 12.34 0.22 6.97
C THR A 59 12.12 0.48 5.49
N LEU A 60 10.86 0.74 5.12
CA LEU A 60 10.51 1.29 3.81
C LEU A 60 10.60 2.81 3.89
N ASP A 61 11.29 3.46 2.94
CA ASP A 61 11.40 4.92 2.88
C ASP A 61 10.11 5.60 2.40
N SER A 62 9.26 4.83 1.69
CA SER A 62 7.95 5.25 1.22
C SER A 62 6.95 5.43 2.37
N LYS A 63 5.81 6.06 2.06
CA LYS A 63 4.76 6.37 3.04
C LYS A 63 3.52 5.52 2.77
N GLY A 64 3.06 4.84 3.81
CA GLY A 64 1.90 3.96 3.74
C GLY A 64 2.09 2.79 2.76
N VAL A 65 1.07 1.95 2.68
CA VAL A 65 1.04 0.79 1.78
C VAL A 65 -0.38 0.59 1.26
N ILE A 66 -0.49 0.40 -0.05
CA ILE A 66 -1.72 0.07 -0.76
C ILE A 66 -1.48 -1.23 -1.52
N ALA A 67 -2.41 -2.17 -1.41
CA ALA A 67 -2.44 -3.37 -2.23
C ALA A 67 -3.83 -3.61 -2.78
N ALA A 68 -3.92 -4.02 -4.04
CA ALA A 68 -5.20 -4.32 -4.70
C ALA A 68 -4.98 -5.26 -5.90
N ASN A 69 -6.08 -5.72 -6.50
CA ASN A 69 -6.03 -6.30 -7.85
C ASN A 69 -5.46 -5.25 -8.85
N LYS A 70 -4.63 -5.71 -9.79
CA LYS A 70 -3.97 -4.86 -10.78
C LYS A 70 -4.94 -4.03 -11.64
N GLU A 71 -6.13 -4.54 -11.92
CA GLU A 71 -7.16 -3.85 -12.73
C GLU A 71 -7.74 -2.60 -12.04
N ILE A 72 -7.77 -2.59 -10.70
CA ILE A 72 -8.33 -1.48 -9.92
C ILE A 72 -7.27 -0.64 -9.22
N PHE A 73 -6.02 -1.12 -9.12
CA PHE A 73 -4.96 -0.48 -8.34
C PHE A 73 -4.79 1.01 -8.66
N ASN A 74 -4.71 1.38 -9.95
CA ASN A 74 -4.54 2.79 -10.34
C ASN A 74 -5.73 3.66 -9.92
N LYS A 75 -6.97 3.15 -10.04
CA LYS A 75 -8.17 3.87 -9.59
C LYS A 75 -8.15 4.11 -8.08
N VAL A 76 -7.61 3.16 -7.31
CA VAL A 76 -7.43 3.31 -5.85
C VAL A 76 -6.40 4.39 -5.55
N ILE A 77 -5.27 4.43 -6.27
CA ILE A 77 -4.25 5.47 -6.12
C ILE A 77 -4.82 6.85 -6.43
N ASP A 78 -5.59 6.98 -7.51
CA ASP A 78 -6.23 8.25 -7.89
C ASP A 78 -7.17 8.75 -6.79
N ALA A 79 -8.04 7.88 -6.28
CA ALA A 79 -8.96 8.21 -5.19
C ALA A 79 -8.24 8.60 -3.89
N VAL A 80 -7.18 7.87 -3.51
CA VAL A 80 -6.37 8.22 -2.33
C VAL A 80 -5.68 9.57 -2.52
N THR A 81 -5.19 9.85 -3.72
CA THR A 81 -4.55 11.13 -4.05
C THR A 81 -5.54 12.29 -3.95
N GLU A 82 -6.74 12.12 -4.49
CA GLU A 82 -7.81 13.13 -4.41
C GLU A 82 -8.19 13.47 -2.96
N VAL A 83 -8.40 12.46 -2.11
CA VAL A 83 -8.75 12.66 -0.69
C VAL A 83 -7.61 13.35 0.08
N ARG A 84 -6.36 13.01 -0.22
CA ARG A 84 -5.19 13.63 0.44
C ARG A 84 -5.00 15.08 0.02
N ASN A 85 -5.30 15.44 -1.22
CA ASN A 85 -5.20 16.81 -1.73
C ASN A 85 -6.39 17.69 -1.30
N SER A 86 -7.57 17.09 -1.12
CA SER A 86 -8.78 17.79 -0.66
C SER A 86 -8.88 17.96 0.86
N SER A 87 -7.96 17.34 1.61
CA SER A 87 -7.88 17.47 3.05
C SER A 87 -7.50 18.91 3.45
N THR A 88 -8.53 19.73 3.70
CA THR A 88 -8.43 20.99 4.45
C THR A 88 -7.88 20.65 5.84
N PRO A 89 -6.97 21.46 6.45
CA PRO A 89 -6.47 21.17 7.78
C PRO A 89 -7.65 21.01 8.74
N LYS A 90 -7.72 19.86 9.43
CA LYS A 90 -8.63 19.73 10.56
C LYS A 90 -8.14 20.71 11.62
N VAL A 91 -8.93 21.76 11.85
CA VAL A 91 -8.77 22.75 12.92
C VAL A 91 -8.76 22.07 14.28
#